data_AF-A0A1X1T9Y5-F1
#
_entry.id   AF-A0A1X1T9Y5-F1
#
_cell.length_a   1.000
_cell.length_b   1.000
_cell.length_c   1.000
_cell.angle_alpha   90.00
_cell.angle_beta   90.00
_cell.angle_gamma   90.00
#
_symmetry.space_group_name_H-M   'P 1'
#
loop_
_entity.id
_entity.type
_entity.pdbx_description
1 polymer ?
#
loop_
_entity_poly.entity_id
_entity_poly.type
_entity_poly.pdbx_seq_one_letter_code
_entity_poly.pdbx_strand_id
1 'polypeptide(L)'
;MRRRRIARLAAAALLAATPPWAPPANAVAPPPVDGTRLPPPAPAAPLRPTVQRDVCTVPSLGPGGLRTQLDELDLSAAWALTRGAGQRVAVIDTGVATHRRLPGLVGGGDYVSTGDGTRDCDGHGTLVAGIIAAAPDPAADRFAGVAPLATVIAIRQSSTRFSAVGGAPGVGDVDTLARAVRMAADLGASVINISTVACRPASSGLDDRALGAALAYAVEVKNTVVVAAAGNTDEGCGGEEPMIVTPAWYDDYVLTVGSVDGAGSASAFTAPGPWVDVAAPGESVLSLSTVADAMADSLDGSALRGTSFAAPVVSGLAALVRARFPQWTPRQVMDRITATAHPPPGGRDDYVGAGVVDPLAALTFEPAATREQGGPAPAQEPAVMLPPEPASGAAGWGTTVAGTALLLASLLVAVTARLAARRRARRGAAAPAPG
;
A
#
# COMPACT_ATOMS: atom_id res chain seq x y z
N MET A 1 -0.47 -24.09 -65.43
CA MET A 1 -0.60 -24.64 -64.05
C MET A 1 0.73 -24.58 -63.24
N ARG A 2 1.41 -23.43 -63.16
CA ARG A 2 2.71 -23.35 -62.42
C ARG A 2 2.96 -22.07 -61.61
N ARG A 3 1.94 -21.25 -61.36
CA ARG A 3 2.08 -19.98 -60.59
C ARG A 3 1.17 -19.83 -59.37
N ARG A 4 0.30 -20.81 -59.06
CA ARG A 4 -0.59 -20.76 -57.88
C ARG A 4 -0.09 -21.54 -56.65
N ARG A 5 1.08 -22.19 -56.72
CA ARG A 5 1.66 -22.98 -55.61
C ARG A 5 2.70 -22.25 -54.76
N ILE A 6 3.13 -21.04 -55.12
CA ILE A 6 4.20 -20.33 -54.40
C ILE A 6 3.64 -19.33 -53.36
N ALA A 7 2.40 -18.87 -53.49
CA ALA A 7 1.83 -17.88 -52.58
C ALA A 7 1.28 -18.45 -51.25
N ARG A 8 1.17 -19.79 -51.09
CA ARG A 8 0.66 -20.42 -49.87
C ARG A 8 1.74 -20.89 -48.88
N LEU A 9 3.02 -20.84 -49.27
CA LEU A 9 4.14 -21.19 -48.37
C LEU A 9 4.75 -19.98 -47.65
N ALA A 10 4.49 -18.75 -48.12
CA ALA A 10 5.05 -17.55 -47.50
C ALA A 10 4.26 -17.06 -46.26
N ALA A 11 2.97 -17.41 -46.13
CA ALA A 11 2.15 -16.97 -44.99
C ALA A 11 2.28 -17.88 -43.75
N ALA A 12 2.74 -19.12 -43.92
CA ALA A 12 2.98 -20.04 -42.80
C ALA A 12 4.39 -19.88 -42.19
N ALA A 13 5.34 -19.27 -42.90
CA ALA A 13 6.71 -19.05 -42.41
C ALA A 13 6.88 -17.78 -41.57
N LEU A 14 5.91 -16.86 -41.58
CA LEU A 14 5.95 -15.61 -40.82
C LEU A 14 5.30 -15.70 -39.43
N LEU A 15 4.64 -16.82 -39.10
CA LEU A 15 4.11 -17.11 -37.75
C LEU A 15 5.04 -17.98 -36.91
N ALA A 16 6.17 -18.45 -37.46
CA ALA A 16 7.15 -19.28 -36.77
C ALA A 16 8.48 -18.55 -36.46
N ALA A 17 8.50 -17.23 -36.60
CA ALA A 17 9.66 -16.38 -36.32
C ALA A 17 9.40 -15.39 -35.17
N THR A 18 8.59 -15.77 -34.19
CA THR A 18 8.67 -15.13 -32.87
C THR A 18 9.93 -15.68 -32.19
N PRO A 19 10.91 -14.83 -31.84
CA PRO A 19 12.07 -15.30 -31.10
C PRO A 19 11.61 -15.94 -29.80
N PRO A 20 12.11 -17.14 -29.42
CA PRO A 20 11.75 -17.81 -28.16
C PRO A 20 12.35 -17.13 -26.92
N TRP A 21 12.77 -15.87 -27.04
CA TRP A 21 13.33 -15.05 -25.98
C TRP A 21 12.42 -13.87 -25.68
N ALA A 22 11.18 -14.16 -25.28
CA ALA A 22 10.66 -13.35 -24.19
C ALA A 22 11.47 -13.82 -22.96
N PRO A 23 12.33 -12.97 -22.35
CA PRO A 23 12.93 -13.34 -21.08
C PRO A 23 11.80 -13.73 -20.13
N PRO A 24 11.96 -14.78 -19.30
CA PRO A 24 10.96 -15.10 -18.31
C PRO A 24 10.70 -13.84 -17.49
N ALA A 25 9.44 -13.42 -17.41
CA ALA A 25 9.03 -12.41 -16.46
C ALA A 25 9.17 -13.05 -15.07
N ASN A 26 10.34 -12.88 -14.46
CA ASN A 26 10.55 -13.28 -13.08
C ASN A 26 9.84 -12.25 -12.22
N ALA A 27 8.74 -12.64 -11.59
CA ALA A 27 8.16 -11.86 -10.50
C ALA A 27 9.22 -11.76 -9.40
N VAL A 28 9.57 -10.53 -9.01
CA VAL A 28 10.46 -10.28 -7.88
C VAL A 28 9.65 -10.57 -6.62
N ALA A 29 9.92 -11.71 -6.00
CA ALA A 29 9.29 -12.14 -4.75
C ALA A 29 10.28 -11.97 -3.59
N PRO A 30 9.78 -11.77 -2.35
CA PRO A 30 10.63 -11.79 -1.17
C PRO A 30 11.37 -13.14 -1.05
N PRO A 31 12.57 -13.15 -0.45
CA PRO A 31 13.28 -14.39 -0.18
C PRO A 31 12.46 -15.28 0.77
N PRO A 32 12.54 -16.62 0.64
CA PRO A 32 11.89 -17.53 1.58
C PRO A 32 12.31 -17.23 3.02
N VAL A 33 11.34 -17.23 3.94
CA VAL A 33 11.61 -16.95 5.35
C VAL A 33 12.43 -18.07 5.98
N ASP A 34 13.56 -17.69 6.59
CA ASP A 34 14.44 -18.57 7.35
C ASP A 34 14.45 -18.13 8.82
N GLY A 35 13.83 -18.93 9.69
CA GLY A 35 13.74 -18.63 11.12
C GLY A 35 15.10 -18.55 11.84
N THR A 36 16.17 -19.10 11.26
CA THR A 36 17.53 -18.95 11.82
C THR A 36 18.09 -17.53 11.70
N ARG A 37 17.46 -16.69 10.86
CA ARG A 37 17.78 -15.27 10.68
C ARG A 37 17.10 -14.36 11.69
N LEU A 38 16.24 -14.89 12.56
CA LEU A 38 15.54 -14.12 13.58
C LEU A 38 16.56 -13.46 14.52
N PRO A 39 16.54 -12.12 14.68
CA PRO A 39 17.45 -11.45 15.60
C PRO A 39 17.32 -12.01 17.03
N PRO A 40 18.44 -12.23 17.75
CA PRO A 40 18.37 -12.70 19.12
C PRO A 40 17.71 -11.64 20.02
N PRO A 41 17.03 -12.05 21.11
CA PRO A 41 16.53 -11.11 22.11
C PRO A 41 17.66 -10.23 22.64
N ALA A 42 17.48 -8.91 22.56
CA ALA A 42 18.44 -7.94 23.05
C ALA A 42 17.71 -6.66 23.49
N PRO A 43 18.24 -5.91 24.47
CA PRO A 43 17.77 -4.56 24.76
C PRO A 43 17.84 -3.67 23.51
N ALA A 44 16.89 -2.76 23.35
CA ALA A 44 16.91 -1.78 22.27
C ALA A 44 18.11 -0.83 22.45
N ALA A 45 18.92 -0.72 21.40
CA ALA A 45 20.04 0.18 21.31
C ALA A 45 20.43 0.39 19.85
N PRO A 46 20.98 1.56 19.48
CA PRO A 46 21.50 1.78 18.14
C PRO A 46 22.70 0.85 17.87
N LEU A 47 22.81 0.33 16.63
CA LEU A 47 23.91 -0.55 16.23
C LEU A 47 25.28 0.14 16.24
N ARG A 48 25.28 1.46 16.13
CA ARG A 48 26.46 2.33 16.19
C ARG A 48 26.14 3.56 17.04
N PRO A 49 27.12 4.18 17.70
CA PRO A 49 26.88 5.45 18.38
C PRO A 49 26.28 6.49 17.43
N THR A 50 25.25 7.17 17.90
CA THR A 50 24.55 8.22 17.17
C THR A 50 24.66 9.56 17.88
N VAL A 51 24.44 10.63 17.14
CA VAL A 51 24.39 12.01 17.64
C VAL A 51 23.24 12.75 16.99
N GLN A 52 22.62 13.66 17.74
CA GLN A 52 21.64 14.59 17.18
C GLN A 52 22.36 15.61 16.29
N ARG A 53 21.84 15.84 15.08
CA ARG A 53 22.41 16.75 14.08
C ARG A 53 21.59 17.99 13.89
N ASP A 54 20.28 17.87 14.06
CA ASP A 54 19.32 18.95 13.84
C ASP A 54 18.44 19.18 15.06
N VAL A 55 17.87 20.38 15.14
CA VAL A 55 16.84 20.70 16.14
C VAL A 55 15.60 19.84 15.89
N CYS A 56 14.87 19.51 16.96
CA CYS A 56 13.66 18.74 16.83
C CYS A 56 12.58 19.53 16.08
N THR A 57 11.84 18.82 15.23
CA THR A 57 10.69 19.37 14.52
C THR A 57 9.52 19.54 15.47
N VAL A 58 8.78 20.63 15.28
CA VAL A 58 7.56 20.92 16.03
C VAL A 58 6.38 20.89 15.05
N PRO A 59 5.53 19.84 15.09
CA PRO A 59 4.28 19.81 14.35
C PRO A 59 3.38 20.98 14.79
N SER A 60 2.72 21.63 13.85
CA SER A 60 1.89 22.80 14.12
C SER A 60 0.50 22.66 13.51
N LEU A 61 -0.43 23.46 14.03
CA LEU A 61 -1.81 23.54 13.56
C LEU A 61 -2.00 24.82 12.75
N GLY A 62 -2.42 24.66 11.49
CA GLY A 62 -2.78 25.74 10.60
C GLY A 62 -4.14 26.37 10.95
N PRO A 63 -4.48 27.51 10.31
CA PRO A 63 -5.75 28.19 10.52
C PRO A 63 -6.95 27.46 9.87
N GLY A 64 -6.72 26.36 9.16
CA GLY A 64 -7.71 25.64 8.32
C GLY A 64 -8.79 24.87 9.08
N GLY A 65 -8.74 24.85 10.42
CA GLY A 65 -9.73 24.20 11.28
C GLY A 65 -9.42 22.73 11.58
N LEU A 66 -10.27 22.11 12.40
CA LEU A 66 -10.06 20.79 13.00
C LEU A 66 -10.74 19.65 12.21
N ARG A 67 -10.79 19.75 10.87
CA ARG A 67 -11.29 18.64 10.05
C ARG A 67 -10.24 17.52 10.06
N THR A 68 -10.69 16.28 10.16
CA THR A 68 -9.80 15.11 10.19
C THR A 68 -10.18 14.14 9.10
N GLN A 69 -9.17 13.47 8.54
CA GLN A 69 -9.29 12.33 7.65
C GLN A 69 -10.13 11.18 8.23
N LEU A 70 -10.30 11.13 9.56
CA LEU A 70 -11.08 10.09 10.25
C LEU A 70 -12.59 10.32 10.19
N ASP A 71 -13.05 11.53 9.82
CA ASP A 71 -14.49 11.85 9.75
C ASP A 71 -15.24 10.95 8.75
N GLU A 72 -14.52 10.40 7.76
CA GLU A 72 -15.09 9.55 6.70
C GLU A 72 -15.32 8.08 7.16
N LEU A 73 -14.90 7.69 8.38
CA LEU A 73 -14.84 6.28 8.82
C LEU A 73 -15.91 5.83 9.83
N ASP A 74 -16.99 6.61 10.03
CA ASP A 74 -18.06 6.39 11.05
C ASP A 74 -17.60 5.69 12.33
N LEU A 75 -16.55 6.25 12.95
CA LEU A 75 -15.95 5.68 14.16
C LEU A 75 -16.94 5.67 15.34
N SER A 76 -17.96 6.52 15.31
CA SER A 76 -19.01 6.53 16.34
C SER A 76 -19.81 5.23 16.35
N ALA A 77 -20.19 4.72 15.18
CA ALA A 77 -20.85 3.42 15.06
C ALA A 77 -19.93 2.26 15.49
N ALA A 78 -18.65 2.30 15.08
CA ALA A 78 -17.67 1.29 15.49
C ALA A 78 -17.47 1.28 17.03
N TRP A 79 -17.38 2.46 17.66
CA TRP A 79 -17.18 2.63 19.10
C TRP A 79 -18.38 2.20 19.96
N ALA A 80 -19.56 2.07 19.38
CA ALA A 80 -20.71 1.44 20.05
C ALA A 80 -20.46 -0.06 20.29
N LEU A 81 -19.59 -0.70 19.50
CA LEU A 81 -19.26 -2.12 19.59
C LEU A 81 -17.99 -2.37 20.40
N THR A 82 -16.95 -1.56 20.19
CA THR A 82 -15.64 -1.69 20.86
C THR A 82 -14.81 -0.43 20.67
N ARG A 83 -13.90 -0.14 21.61
CA ARG A 83 -12.95 0.99 21.52
C ARG A 83 -11.47 0.56 21.59
N GLY A 84 -11.21 -0.73 21.43
CA GLY A 84 -9.83 -1.28 21.43
C GLY A 84 -9.26 -1.60 22.81
N ALA A 85 -10.10 -1.66 23.86
CA ALA A 85 -9.65 -1.95 25.23
C ALA A 85 -8.90 -3.30 25.31
N GLY A 86 -7.81 -3.31 26.08
CA GLY A 86 -6.96 -4.49 26.28
C GLY A 86 -5.99 -4.79 25.13
N GLN A 87 -6.06 -4.04 24.03
CA GLN A 87 -5.10 -4.16 22.93
C GLN A 87 -3.87 -3.30 23.15
N ARG A 88 -2.73 -3.80 22.67
CA ARG A 88 -1.43 -3.12 22.74
C ARG A 88 -0.91 -2.93 21.32
N VAL A 89 -0.86 -1.69 20.86
CA VAL A 89 -0.40 -1.35 19.52
C VAL A 89 1.01 -0.81 19.61
N ALA A 90 1.99 -1.52 19.05
CA ALA A 90 3.34 -1.02 18.94
C ALA A 90 3.46 -0.09 17.74
N VAL A 91 4.05 1.09 17.95
CA VAL A 91 4.35 2.08 16.93
C VAL A 91 5.85 2.07 16.73
N ILE A 92 6.30 1.44 15.63
CA ILE A 92 7.70 1.44 15.20
C ILE A 92 7.87 2.63 14.26
N ASP A 93 8.46 3.71 14.80
CA ASP A 93 8.49 5.03 14.15
C ASP A 93 9.62 5.90 14.72
N THR A 94 9.48 7.23 14.73
CA THR A 94 10.44 8.22 15.25
C THR A 94 10.38 8.43 16.76
N GLY A 95 9.66 7.54 17.46
CA GLY A 95 9.30 7.67 18.86
C GLY A 95 7.95 8.36 19.03
N VAL A 96 7.44 8.39 20.26
CA VAL A 96 6.13 9.00 20.56
C VAL A 96 6.28 9.90 21.78
N ALA A 97 6.02 11.19 21.63
CA ALA A 97 6.05 12.11 22.74
C ALA A 97 4.91 11.82 23.74
N THR A 98 5.19 11.98 25.03
CA THR A 98 4.15 11.92 26.07
C THR A 98 3.10 13.00 25.81
N HIS A 99 1.84 12.60 25.80
CA HIS A 99 0.73 13.49 25.50
C HIS A 99 -0.47 13.12 26.38
N ARG A 100 -1.21 14.11 26.92
CA ARG A 100 -2.38 13.87 27.80
C ARG A 100 -3.45 12.99 27.16
N ARG A 101 -3.57 13.08 25.83
CA ARG A 101 -4.49 12.28 25.00
C ARG A 101 -3.95 10.89 24.65
N LEU A 102 -2.78 10.49 25.14
CA LEU A 102 -2.25 9.12 25.06
C LEU A 102 -2.01 8.57 26.49
N PRO A 103 -3.05 8.42 27.32
CA PRO A 103 -2.89 8.02 28.71
C PRO A 103 -2.34 6.59 28.89
N GLY A 104 -2.43 5.76 27.84
CA GLY A 104 -1.90 4.40 27.79
C GLY A 104 -0.56 4.28 27.07
N LEU A 105 0.21 5.37 26.93
CA LEU A 105 1.54 5.32 26.31
C LEU A 105 2.55 4.61 27.22
N VAL A 106 3.26 3.64 26.69
CA VAL A 106 4.37 2.95 27.35
C VAL A 106 5.60 2.90 26.44
N GLY A 107 6.80 2.95 27.03
CA GLY A 107 8.04 2.78 26.29
C GLY A 107 8.27 1.35 25.83
N GLY A 108 8.76 1.18 24.60
CA GLY A 108 9.14 -0.10 23.99
C GLY A 108 10.61 -0.20 23.58
N GLY A 109 11.35 0.90 23.59
CA GLY A 109 12.79 0.94 23.33
C GLY A 109 13.19 1.96 22.26
N ASP A 110 14.50 2.19 22.17
CA ASP A 110 15.10 3.19 21.28
C ASP A 110 16.31 2.60 20.55
N TYR A 111 16.20 2.49 19.22
CA TYR A 111 17.27 2.09 18.30
C TYR A 111 17.96 3.29 17.65
N VAL A 112 17.55 4.52 17.99
CA VAL A 112 18.14 5.76 17.46
C VAL A 112 19.14 6.35 18.42
N SER A 113 18.83 6.45 19.71
CA SER A 113 19.71 7.08 20.71
C SER A 113 19.67 6.30 22.03
N THR A 114 19.42 6.99 23.14
CA THR A 114 19.19 6.40 24.45
C THR A 114 17.79 6.78 24.93
N GLY A 115 17.06 5.80 25.45
CA GLY A 115 15.71 6.00 25.95
C GLY A 115 14.84 4.75 25.80
N ASP A 116 13.56 4.94 26.04
CA ASP A 116 12.51 3.91 25.99
C ASP A 116 11.56 4.12 24.80
N GLY A 117 11.86 5.06 23.90
CA GLY A 117 11.04 5.38 22.74
C GLY A 117 9.98 6.45 22.97
N THR A 118 9.75 6.93 24.21
CA THR A 118 8.73 7.96 24.49
C THR A 118 9.21 9.40 24.25
N ARG A 119 10.15 9.57 23.32
CA ARG A 119 10.67 10.86 22.87
C ARG A 119 10.65 10.89 21.35
N ASP A 120 10.00 11.90 20.81
CA ASP A 120 9.88 12.11 19.38
C ASP A 120 10.50 13.46 19.02
N CYS A 121 11.57 13.41 18.20
CA CYS A 121 12.28 14.61 17.76
C CYS A 121 11.91 14.97 16.31
N ASP A 122 11.21 14.09 15.61
CA ASP A 122 10.79 14.27 14.23
C ASP A 122 9.31 14.66 14.14
N GLY A 123 8.52 14.32 15.16
CA GLY A 123 7.09 14.62 15.26
C GLY A 123 6.19 13.58 14.60
N HIS A 124 6.75 12.72 13.74
CA HIS A 124 6.02 11.78 12.92
C HIS A 124 5.35 10.68 13.75
N GLY A 125 6.08 10.00 14.64
CA GLY A 125 5.53 8.90 15.43
C GLY A 125 4.45 9.35 16.41
N THR A 126 4.49 10.58 16.92
CA THR A 126 3.43 11.15 17.75
C THR A 126 2.14 11.37 16.96
N LEU A 127 2.25 11.87 15.73
CA LEU A 127 1.10 11.98 14.81
C LEU A 127 0.51 10.60 14.50
N VAL A 128 1.35 9.60 14.23
CA VAL A 128 0.93 8.21 13.98
C VAL A 128 0.20 7.63 15.21
N ALA A 129 0.77 7.77 16.40
CA ALA A 129 0.15 7.28 17.64
C ALA A 129 -1.20 7.96 17.94
N GLY A 130 -1.32 9.26 17.62
CA GLY A 130 -2.57 9.99 17.77
C GLY A 130 -3.70 9.44 16.90
N ILE A 131 -3.42 9.08 15.65
CA ILE A 131 -4.39 8.46 14.74
C ILE A 131 -4.85 7.10 15.29
N ILE A 132 -3.94 6.34 15.90
CA ILE A 132 -4.26 5.01 16.46
C ILE A 132 -5.12 5.15 17.71
N ALA A 133 -4.71 5.95 18.70
CA ALA A 133 -5.21 5.81 20.07
C ALA A 133 -5.43 7.13 20.84
N ALA A 134 -5.51 8.29 20.18
CA ALA A 134 -5.82 9.52 20.90
C ALA A 134 -7.16 9.41 21.64
N ALA A 135 -7.14 9.54 22.96
CA ALA A 135 -8.34 9.61 23.79
C ALA A 135 -9.18 10.83 23.39
N PRO A 136 -10.52 10.73 23.33
CA PRO A 136 -11.39 11.86 23.00
C PRO A 136 -11.30 12.96 24.06
N ASP A 137 -11.38 14.22 23.62
CA ASP A 137 -11.52 15.39 24.49
C ASP A 137 -12.66 16.29 23.97
N PRO A 138 -13.93 15.93 24.20
CA PRO A 138 -15.08 16.61 23.61
C PRO A 138 -15.21 18.09 24.02
N ALA A 139 -14.51 18.51 25.08
CA ALA A 139 -14.47 19.90 25.51
C ALA A 139 -13.51 20.75 24.66
N ALA A 140 -12.52 20.13 24.03
CA ALA A 140 -11.51 20.80 23.20
C ALA A 140 -11.82 20.68 21.71
N ASP A 141 -12.12 19.47 21.23
CA ASP A 141 -12.27 19.17 19.81
C ASP A 141 -13.03 17.86 19.56
N ARG A 142 -13.26 17.52 18.29
CA ARG A 142 -13.93 16.28 17.87
C ARG A 142 -12.99 15.12 17.54
N PHE A 143 -11.68 15.35 17.55
CA PHE A 143 -10.71 14.35 17.16
C PHE A 143 -10.69 13.23 18.21
N ALA A 144 -10.39 12.01 17.77
CA ALA A 144 -9.98 10.89 18.60
C ALA A 144 -9.36 9.84 17.68
N GLY A 145 -8.43 9.06 18.21
CA GLY A 145 -7.84 7.96 17.46
C GLY A 145 -8.85 6.83 17.24
N VAL A 146 -8.58 5.98 16.26
CA VAL A 146 -9.49 4.88 15.86
C VAL A 146 -9.78 3.91 17.02
N ALA A 147 -8.78 3.59 17.84
CA ALA A 147 -8.87 2.71 19.01
C ALA A 147 -8.44 3.44 20.30
N PRO A 148 -9.27 4.36 20.83
CA PRO A 148 -8.87 5.29 21.88
C PRO A 148 -8.63 4.64 23.25
N LEU A 149 -8.98 3.36 23.44
CA LEU A 149 -8.69 2.59 24.65
C LEU A 149 -7.53 1.60 24.49
N ALA A 150 -6.84 1.61 23.35
CA ALA A 150 -5.64 0.80 23.15
C ALA A 150 -4.43 1.42 23.89
N THR A 151 -3.53 0.55 24.35
CA THR A 151 -2.20 0.95 24.86
C THR A 151 -1.25 1.14 23.68
N VAL A 152 -0.49 2.24 23.65
CA VAL A 152 0.53 2.48 22.63
C VAL A 152 1.89 2.09 23.19
N ILE A 153 2.62 1.20 22.49
CA ILE A 153 4.02 0.88 22.80
C ILE A 153 4.91 1.68 21.83
N ALA A 154 5.66 2.66 22.34
CA ALA A 154 6.52 3.50 21.51
C ALA A 154 7.88 2.83 21.27
N ILE A 155 8.21 2.52 20.02
CA ILE A 155 9.52 2.00 19.63
C ILE A 155 10.13 2.97 18.64
N ARG A 156 11.16 3.70 19.07
CA ARG A 156 11.88 4.61 18.20
C ARG A 156 12.90 3.83 17.39
N GLN A 157 12.65 3.66 16.09
CA GLN A 157 13.50 2.90 15.19
C GLN A 157 14.23 3.77 14.16
N SER A 158 13.63 4.88 13.75
CA SER A 158 14.20 5.79 12.76
C SER A 158 14.20 7.24 13.26
N SER A 159 15.03 8.09 12.66
CA SER A 159 14.98 9.54 12.84
C SER A 159 15.79 10.23 11.76
N THR A 160 15.29 11.35 11.26
CA THR A 160 15.99 12.25 10.34
C THR A 160 16.83 13.30 11.06
N ARG A 161 16.58 13.52 12.37
CA ARG A 161 17.30 14.51 13.20
C ARG A 161 18.56 13.98 13.86
N PHE A 162 18.80 12.68 13.74
CA PHE A 162 19.97 11.99 14.27
C PHE A 162 20.78 11.37 13.13
N SER A 163 22.06 11.11 13.39
CA SER A 163 22.89 10.29 12.50
C SER A 163 23.87 9.44 13.29
N ALA A 164 24.36 8.36 12.68
CA ALA A 164 25.55 7.68 13.19
C ALA A 164 26.74 8.65 13.25
N VAL A 165 27.61 8.50 14.26
CA VAL A 165 28.84 9.31 14.36
C VAL A 165 29.70 9.07 13.12
N GLY A 166 29.91 10.12 12.32
CA GLY A 166 30.63 10.05 11.03
C GLY A 166 29.82 9.42 9.89
N GLY A 167 28.52 9.17 10.06
CA GLY A 167 27.63 8.61 9.04
C GLY A 167 26.82 9.66 8.28
N ALA A 168 26.09 9.19 7.27
CA ALA A 168 25.11 9.98 6.54
C ALA A 168 23.97 10.44 7.46
N PRO A 169 23.25 11.54 7.12
CA PRO A 169 22.06 11.96 7.85
C PRO A 169 21.02 10.84 7.94
N GLY A 170 20.33 10.77 9.07
CA GLY A 170 19.32 9.75 9.33
C GLY A 170 19.84 8.54 10.10
N VAL A 171 18.92 7.91 10.82
CA VAL A 171 19.09 6.61 11.48
C VAL A 171 17.88 5.74 11.11
N GLY A 172 18.11 4.44 10.95
CA GLY A 172 17.11 3.45 10.59
C GLY A 172 17.56 2.61 9.41
N ASP A 173 17.45 1.30 9.54
CA ASP A 173 17.73 0.33 8.49
C ASP A 173 16.89 -0.95 8.69
N VAL A 174 16.96 -1.88 7.74
CA VAL A 174 16.20 -3.15 7.80
C VAL A 174 16.62 -4.04 8.97
N ASP A 175 17.87 -3.94 9.44
CA ASP A 175 18.38 -4.73 10.57
C ASP A 175 17.81 -4.25 11.91
N THR A 176 17.80 -2.94 12.13
CA THR A 176 17.16 -2.30 13.29
C THR A 176 15.65 -2.44 13.25
N LEU A 177 15.04 -2.40 12.06
CA LEU A 177 13.62 -2.69 11.88
C LEU A 177 13.28 -4.14 12.27
N ALA A 178 14.09 -5.13 11.85
CA ALA A 178 13.92 -6.52 12.26
C ALA A 178 13.96 -6.69 13.79
N ARG A 179 14.91 -6.01 14.45
CA ARG A 179 15.01 -6.00 15.93
C ARG A 179 13.83 -5.30 16.58
N ALA A 180 13.34 -4.20 16.01
CA ALA A 180 12.18 -3.48 16.50
C ALA A 180 10.89 -4.32 16.40
N VAL A 181 10.67 -5.03 15.29
CA VAL A 181 9.54 -5.96 15.11
C VAL A 181 9.62 -7.09 16.15
N ARG A 182 10.80 -7.69 16.31
CA ARG A 182 11.05 -8.72 17.33
C ARG A 182 10.72 -8.20 18.74
N MET A 183 11.22 -7.01 19.09
CA MET A 183 10.98 -6.35 20.38
C MET A 183 9.49 -6.10 20.62
N ALA A 184 8.78 -5.55 19.64
CA ALA A 184 7.35 -5.27 19.74
C ALA A 184 6.55 -6.55 20.04
N ALA A 185 6.86 -7.63 19.33
CA ALA A 185 6.22 -8.92 19.51
C ALA A 185 6.56 -9.55 20.88
N ASP A 186 7.80 -9.41 21.35
CA ASP A 186 8.22 -9.88 22.69
C ASP A 186 7.59 -9.06 23.82
N LEU A 187 7.34 -7.77 23.61
CA LEU A 187 6.60 -6.91 24.55
C LEU A 187 5.10 -7.21 24.61
N GLY A 188 4.60 -8.13 23.78
CA GLY A 188 3.19 -8.53 23.76
C GLY A 188 2.29 -7.55 23.00
N ALA A 189 2.81 -6.90 21.95
CA ALA A 189 1.98 -6.14 21.03
C ALA A 189 0.96 -7.08 20.36
N SER A 190 -0.31 -6.69 20.36
CA SER A 190 -1.34 -7.35 19.57
C SER A 190 -1.41 -6.80 18.15
N VAL A 191 -0.97 -5.56 17.93
CA VAL A 191 -0.80 -4.98 16.59
C VAL A 191 0.54 -4.27 16.53
N ILE A 192 1.27 -4.38 15.42
CA ILE A 192 2.49 -3.62 15.13
C ILE A 192 2.19 -2.73 13.93
N ASN A 193 2.31 -1.42 14.12
CA ASN A 193 2.27 -0.42 13.06
C ASN A 193 3.70 -0.06 12.64
N ILE A 194 4.00 -0.20 11.35
CA ILE A 194 5.28 0.18 10.73
C ILE A 194 5.00 1.27 9.69
N SER A 195 5.22 2.52 10.07
CA SER A 195 4.91 3.67 9.20
C SER A 195 6.11 4.13 8.35
N THR A 196 7.32 3.62 8.60
CA THR A 196 8.50 3.84 7.75
C THR A 196 8.76 2.61 6.89
N VAL A 197 8.91 2.82 5.58
CA VAL A 197 9.33 1.77 4.64
C VAL A 197 10.69 2.08 4.04
N ALA A 198 11.42 1.03 3.66
CA ALA A 198 12.61 1.17 2.83
C ALA A 198 12.27 0.80 1.39
N CYS A 199 12.51 1.75 0.48
CA CYS A 199 12.27 1.58 -0.95
C CYS A 199 13.60 1.50 -1.70
N ARG A 200 13.79 0.42 -2.46
CA ARG A 200 15.03 0.19 -3.23
C ARG A 200 14.70 -0.46 -4.57
N PRO A 201 15.46 -0.18 -5.65
CA PRO A 201 15.33 -0.95 -6.88
C PRO A 201 15.47 -2.44 -6.62
N ALA A 202 14.68 -3.27 -7.30
CA ALA A 202 14.75 -4.72 -7.17
C ALA A 202 16.16 -5.29 -7.47
N SER A 203 16.92 -4.58 -8.31
CA SER A 203 18.31 -4.87 -8.67
C SER A 203 19.33 -4.53 -7.59
N SER A 204 18.93 -3.86 -6.50
CA SER A 204 19.87 -3.30 -5.51
C SER A 204 20.55 -4.32 -4.59
N GLY A 205 20.07 -5.56 -4.55
CA GLY A 205 20.61 -6.61 -3.68
C GLY A 205 20.35 -6.37 -2.19
N LEU A 206 19.26 -5.68 -1.84
CA LEU A 206 18.82 -5.51 -0.45
C LEU A 206 18.69 -6.88 0.25
N ASP A 207 19.34 -7.03 1.41
CA ASP A 207 19.17 -8.21 2.28
C ASP A 207 18.34 -7.83 3.50
N ASP A 208 17.05 -8.15 3.46
CA ASP A 208 16.10 -7.94 4.56
C ASP A 208 15.60 -9.27 5.15
N ARG A 209 16.34 -10.37 4.96
CA ARG A 209 15.93 -11.71 5.43
C ARG A 209 15.72 -11.79 6.95
N ALA A 210 16.49 -11.02 7.72
CA ALA A 210 16.30 -10.92 9.16
C ALA A 210 14.95 -10.27 9.52
N LEU A 211 14.49 -9.31 8.70
CA LEU A 211 13.18 -8.68 8.84
C LEU A 211 12.07 -9.67 8.50
N GLY A 212 12.19 -10.42 7.39
CA GLY A 212 11.26 -11.51 7.06
C GLY A 212 11.10 -12.52 8.20
N ALA A 213 12.21 -12.93 8.83
CA ALA A 213 12.17 -13.82 10.00
C ALA A 213 11.48 -13.18 11.23
N ALA A 214 11.70 -11.89 11.49
CA ALA A 214 11.06 -11.16 12.58
C ALA A 214 9.55 -10.99 12.36
N LEU A 215 9.12 -10.71 11.13
CA LEU A 215 7.71 -10.60 10.74
C LEU A 215 6.98 -11.94 10.93
N ALA A 216 7.55 -13.03 10.41
CA ALA A 216 7.01 -14.36 10.61
C ALA A 216 6.94 -14.75 12.09
N TYR A 217 7.96 -14.39 12.89
CA TYR A 217 7.92 -14.59 14.34
C TYR A 217 6.78 -13.81 15.02
N ALA A 218 6.57 -12.54 14.64
CA ALA A 218 5.48 -11.73 15.18
C ALA A 218 4.11 -12.35 14.87
N VAL A 219 3.88 -12.74 13.62
CA VAL A 219 2.60 -13.28 13.16
C VAL A 219 2.36 -14.69 13.68
N GLU A 220 3.29 -15.63 13.42
CA GLU A 220 3.08 -17.06 13.63
C GLU A 220 3.35 -17.51 15.07
N VAL A 221 4.31 -16.87 15.75
CA VAL A 221 4.72 -17.29 17.10
C VAL A 221 4.12 -16.41 18.18
N LYS A 222 4.02 -15.10 17.93
CA LYS A 222 3.50 -14.13 18.91
C LYS A 222 2.04 -13.74 18.68
N ASN A 223 1.41 -14.26 17.63
CA ASN A 223 0.00 -14.02 17.35
C ASN A 223 -0.27 -12.50 17.25
N THR A 224 0.59 -11.77 16.53
CA THR A 224 0.57 -10.31 16.37
C THR A 224 0.19 -9.94 14.93
N VAL A 225 -0.72 -8.98 14.75
CA VAL A 225 -1.03 -8.41 13.42
C VAL A 225 0.05 -7.39 13.08
N VAL A 226 0.62 -7.45 11.89
CA VAL A 226 1.56 -6.43 11.41
C VAL A 226 0.90 -5.63 10.30
N VAL A 227 0.94 -4.31 10.42
CA VAL A 227 0.39 -3.36 9.46
C VAL A 227 1.51 -2.43 9.03
N ALA A 228 1.69 -2.24 7.72
CA ALA A 228 2.73 -1.37 7.19
C ALA A 228 2.20 -0.40 6.14
N ALA A 229 2.85 0.75 6.01
CA ALA A 229 2.59 1.68 4.92
C ALA A 229 3.00 1.09 3.56
N ALA A 230 2.30 1.43 2.48
CA ALA A 230 2.66 1.03 1.12
C ALA A 230 3.87 1.79 0.55
N GLY A 231 4.23 2.94 1.13
CA GLY A 231 5.28 3.83 0.64
C GLY A 231 4.75 4.96 -0.24
N ASN A 232 5.57 5.99 -0.42
CA ASN A 232 5.22 7.19 -1.18
C ASN A 232 6.15 7.36 -2.40
N THR A 233 5.59 7.56 -3.59
CA THR A 233 6.34 7.64 -4.85
C THR A 233 7.25 8.87 -4.94
N ASP A 234 6.85 9.95 -4.29
CA ASP A 234 7.62 11.19 -4.14
C ASP A 234 8.67 11.15 -3.01
N GLU A 235 8.73 10.05 -2.25
CA GLU A 235 9.70 9.81 -1.17
C GLU A 235 10.60 8.60 -1.45
N GLY A 236 10.94 8.37 -2.72
CA GLY A 236 11.91 7.35 -3.13
C GLY A 236 11.33 5.96 -3.35
N CYS A 237 10.00 5.80 -3.30
CA CYS A 237 9.31 4.58 -3.71
C CYS A 237 8.79 4.64 -5.16
N GLY A 238 9.07 5.72 -5.89
CA GLY A 238 8.81 5.86 -7.32
C GLY A 238 10.05 5.50 -8.15
N GLY A 239 9.84 5.19 -9.43
CA GLY A 239 10.93 4.90 -10.36
C GLY A 239 10.45 4.26 -11.66
N GLU A 240 11.33 4.22 -12.66
CA GLU A 240 11.09 3.49 -13.92
C GLU A 240 11.36 1.98 -13.78
N GLU A 241 12.18 1.58 -12.80
CA GLU A 241 12.47 0.18 -12.48
C GLU A 241 11.52 -0.35 -11.40
N PRO A 242 11.26 -1.68 -11.35
CA PRO A 242 10.53 -2.30 -10.25
C PRO A 242 11.19 -2.03 -8.90
N MET A 243 10.42 -1.53 -7.94
CA MET A 243 10.87 -1.21 -6.59
C MET A 243 10.50 -2.35 -5.63
N ILE A 244 11.40 -2.66 -4.71
CA ILE A 244 11.11 -3.41 -3.49
C ILE A 244 10.74 -2.38 -2.42
N VAL A 245 9.57 -2.57 -1.80
CA VAL A 245 9.13 -1.83 -0.62
C VAL A 245 9.11 -2.80 0.55
N THR A 246 10.00 -2.61 1.53
CA THR A 246 10.07 -3.49 2.71
C THR A 246 9.68 -2.69 3.97
N PRO A 247 8.86 -3.26 4.88
CA PRO A 247 8.42 -4.67 4.94
C PRO A 247 7.21 -5.03 4.05
N ALA A 248 6.59 -4.08 3.36
CA ALA A 248 5.33 -4.28 2.62
C ALA A 248 5.31 -5.50 1.69
N TRP A 249 6.39 -5.79 0.96
CA TRP A 249 6.46 -6.93 0.04
C TRP A 249 6.40 -8.32 0.72
N TYR A 250 6.49 -8.40 2.05
CA TYR A 250 6.24 -9.62 2.83
C TYR A 250 4.73 -9.82 3.08
N ASP A 251 3.96 -9.82 1.98
CA ASP A 251 2.49 -9.82 1.91
C ASP A 251 1.84 -10.89 2.81
N ASP A 252 2.41 -12.10 2.87
CA ASP A 252 1.93 -13.19 3.73
C ASP A 252 1.91 -12.86 5.23
N TYR A 253 2.64 -11.84 5.68
CA TYR A 253 2.81 -11.48 7.08
C TYR A 253 2.42 -10.03 7.40
N VAL A 254 2.19 -9.20 6.39
CA VAL A 254 2.04 -7.75 6.55
C VAL A 254 0.80 -7.30 5.82
N LEU A 255 -0.14 -6.72 6.57
CA LEU A 255 -1.28 -6.00 5.98
C LEU A 255 -0.79 -4.63 5.50
N THR A 256 -0.56 -4.49 4.20
CA THR A 256 -0.02 -3.26 3.61
C THR A 256 -1.14 -2.28 3.24
N VAL A 257 -0.92 -1.01 3.59
CA VAL A 257 -1.94 0.03 3.51
C VAL A 257 -1.53 1.14 2.54
N GLY A 258 -2.29 1.25 1.44
CA GLY A 258 -2.26 2.37 0.53
C GLY A 258 -2.97 3.61 1.10
N SER A 259 -2.74 4.77 0.47
CA SER A 259 -3.38 6.03 0.85
C SER A 259 -4.50 6.39 -0.11
N VAL A 260 -5.62 6.88 0.43
CA VAL A 260 -6.68 7.55 -0.34
C VAL A 260 -6.92 8.97 0.14
N ASP A 261 -7.49 9.78 -0.76
CA ASP A 261 -8.02 11.10 -0.45
C ASP A 261 -9.40 11.04 0.22
N GLY A 262 -9.96 12.20 0.56
CA GLY A 262 -11.29 12.30 1.19
C GLY A 262 -12.46 11.86 0.31
N ALA A 263 -12.24 11.54 -0.97
CA ALA A 263 -13.24 10.96 -1.86
C ALA A 263 -13.05 9.44 -2.02
N GLY A 264 -12.09 8.84 -1.31
CA GLY A 264 -11.75 7.43 -1.42
C GLY A 264 -10.95 7.07 -2.69
N SER A 265 -10.44 8.07 -3.42
CA SER A 265 -9.59 7.85 -4.59
C SER A 265 -8.14 7.65 -4.16
N ALA A 266 -7.40 6.78 -4.84
CA ALA A 266 -5.98 6.54 -4.56
C ALA A 266 -5.19 7.86 -4.59
N SER A 267 -4.48 8.15 -3.50
CA SER A 267 -3.61 9.32 -3.41
C SER A 267 -2.54 9.26 -4.49
N ALA A 268 -2.27 10.39 -5.15
CA ALA A 268 -1.31 10.44 -6.27
C ALA A 268 0.11 9.97 -5.90
N PHE A 269 0.46 10.07 -4.62
CA PHE A 269 1.75 9.64 -4.10
C PHE A 269 1.78 8.19 -3.62
N THR A 270 0.66 7.47 -3.52
CA THR A 270 0.67 6.09 -2.97
C THR A 270 1.48 5.19 -3.90
N ALA A 271 2.45 4.44 -3.36
CA ALA A 271 3.25 3.53 -4.16
C ALA A 271 2.42 2.29 -4.54
N PRO A 272 2.24 2.00 -5.85
CA PRO A 272 1.51 0.82 -6.27
C PRO A 272 2.37 -0.43 -6.14
N GLY A 273 1.75 -1.56 -5.80
CA GLY A 273 2.41 -2.85 -5.81
C GLY A 273 1.46 -4.02 -5.63
N PRO A 274 1.88 -5.24 -6.04
CA PRO A 274 1.09 -6.44 -5.85
C PRO A 274 0.86 -6.78 -4.36
N TRP A 275 1.66 -6.21 -3.46
CA TRP A 275 1.61 -6.40 -2.02
C TRP A 275 0.64 -5.43 -1.29
N VAL A 276 -0.10 -4.57 -2.00
CA VAL A 276 -1.07 -3.67 -1.35
C VAL A 276 -2.37 -4.42 -1.08
N ASP A 277 -2.79 -4.48 0.19
CA ASP A 277 -3.96 -5.22 0.63
C ASP A 277 -5.23 -4.37 0.72
N VAL A 278 -5.10 -3.18 1.29
CA VAL A 278 -6.21 -2.25 1.55
C VAL A 278 -5.72 -0.81 1.48
N ALA A 279 -6.64 0.15 1.53
CA ALA A 279 -6.30 1.55 1.70
C ALA A 279 -7.09 2.22 2.83
N ALA A 280 -6.55 3.34 3.30
CA ALA A 280 -7.20 4.19 4.29
C ALA A 280 -6.89 5.67 4.02
N PRO A 281 -7.67 6.61 4.58
CA PRO A 281 -7.42 8.04 4.43
C PRO A 281 -6.01 8.42 4.91
N GLY A 282 -5.20 8.97 4.00
CA GLY A 282 -3.82 9.38 4.27
C GLY A 282 -3.51 10.83 3.84
N GLU A 283 -4.53 11.62 3.53
CA GLU A 283 -4.44 13.04 3.19
C GLU A 283 -5.25 13.91 4.14
N SER A 284 -4.92 15.21 4.22
CA SER A 284 -5.57 16.18 5.13
C SER A 284 -5.56 15.70 6.58
N VAL A 285 -4.42 15.19 7.02
CA VAL A 285 -4.28 14.52 8.30
C VAL A 285 -4.28 15.53 9.44
N LEU A 286 -5.07 15.26 10.46
CA LEU A 286 -5.03 15.92 11.76
C LEU A 286 -4.62 14.89 12.82
N SER A 287 -3.70 15.26 13.71
CA SER A 287 -3.31 14.40 14.83
C SER A 287 -2.68 15.19 15.98
N LEU A 288 -2.01 14.50 16.91
CA LEU A 288 -1.38 15.05 18.11
C LEU A 288 0.00 15.63 17.80
N SER A 289 0.31 16.79 18.38
CA SER A 289 1.64 17.42 18.31
C SER A 289 2.56 16.90 19.43
N THR A 290 3.86 17.06 19.25
CA THR A 290 4.88 16.76 20.27
C THR A 290 4.97 17.83 21.37
N VAL A 291 4.29 18.98 21.20
CA VAL A 291 4.40 20.11 22.12
C VAL A 291 3.07 20.51 22.74
N ALA A 292 3.11 20.87 24.02
CA ALA A 292 2.03 21.54 24.76
C ALA A 292 0.65 20.86 24.69
N ASP A 293 0.61 19.53 24.57
CA ASP A 293 -0.64 18.76 24.38
C ASP A 293 -1.51 19.27 23.22
N ALA A 294 -0.88 19.88 22.20
CA ALA A 294 -1.57 20.50 21.07
C ALA A 294 -1.90 19.48 19.97
N MET A 295 -2.71 19.92 19.01
CA MET A 295 -2.93 19.21 17.76
C MET A 295 -1.99 19.74 16.65
N ALA A 296 -1.87 19.00 15.57
CA ALA A 296 -1.14 19.39 14.38
C ALA A 296 -1.77 18.82 13.10
N ASP A 297 -1.75 19.64 12.06
CA ASP A 297 -2.14 19.31 10.68
C ASP A 297 -0.99 19.57 9.68
N SER A 298 0.16 20.03 10.18
CA SER A 298 1.34 20.32 9.38
C SER A 298 2.64 19.96 10.09
N LEU A 299 3.65 19.63 9.28
CA LEU A 299 5.02 19.34 9.68
C LEU A 299 5.97 20.11 8.77
N ASP A 300 6.92 20.86 9.33
CA ASP A 300 7.85 21.72 8.59
C ASP A 300 7.15 22.63 7.55
N GLY A 301 5.95 23.13 7.88
CA GLY A 301 5.16 24.03 7.04
C GLY A 301 4.38 23.37 5.90
N SER A 302 4.43 22.03 5.80
CA SER A 302 3.69 21.25 4.81
C SER A 302 2.53 20.51 5.47
N ALA A 303 1.38 20.43 4.78
CA ALA A 303 0.24 19.66 5.26
C ALA A 303 0.61 18.17 5.42
N LEU A 304 0.09 17.53 6.47
CA LEU A 304 0.33 16.13 6.74
C LEU A 304 -0.37 15.24 5.70
N ARG A 305 0.42 14.43 5.00
CA ARG A 305 -0.02 13.39 4.06
C ARG A 305 0.99 12.25 4.00
N GLY A 306 0.54 11.07 3.63
CA GLY A 306 1.41 9.91 3.43
C GLY A 306 0.73 8.59 3.76
N THR A 307 1.19 7.51 3.13
CA THR A 307 0.80 6.13 3.49
C THR A 307 1.14 5.79 4.94
N SER A 308 2.14 6.47 5.51
CA SER A 308 2.51 6.42 6.93
C SER A 308 1.39 6.89 7.88
N PHE A 309 0.43 7.67 7.40
CA PHE A 309 -0.77 8.11 8.14
C PHE A 309 -2.03 7.30 7.78
N ALA A 310 -2.03 6.56 6.67
CA ALA A 310 -3.07 5.58 6.35
C ALA A 310 -2.89 4.28 7.17
N ALA A 311 -1.66 3.78 7.29
CA ALA A 311 -1.32 2.61 8.11
C ALA A 311 -1.84 2.65 9.56
N PRO A 312 -1.71 3.76 10.32
CA PRO A 312 -2.23 3.84 11.68
C PRO A 312 -3.76 3.77 11.76
N VAL A 313 -4.49 4.19 10.72
CA VAL A 313 -5.95 4.00 10.67
C VAL A 313 -6.29 2.52 10.72
N VAL A 314 -5.63 1.73 9.87
CA VAL A 314 -5.82 0.27 9.77
C VAL A 314 -5.28 -0.44 11.01
N SER A 315 -4.17 0.02 11.59
CA SER A 315 -3.66 -0.49 12.87
C SER A 315 -4.66 -0.29 14.01
N GLY A 316 -5.30 0.87 14.07
CA GLY A 316 -6.41 1.12 14.99
C GLY A 316 -7.60 0.20 14.73
N LEU A 317 -7.99 0.01 13.46
CA LEU A 317 -9.05 -0.93 13.09
C LEU A 317 -8.71 -2.37 13.50
N ALA A 318 -7.50 -2.83 13.25
CA ALA A 318 -7.03 -4.14 13.70
C ALA A 318 -7.13 -4.28 15.23
N ALA A 319 -6.81 -3.23 15.99
CA ALA A 319 -7.02 -3.22 17.43
C ALA A 319 -8.52 -3.29 17.81
N LEU A 320 -9.42 -2.59 17.10
CA LEU A 320 -10.86 -2.73 17.32
C LEU A 320 -11.33 -4.19 17.07
N VAL A 321 -10.95 -4.77 15.93
CA VAL A 321 -11.31 -6.15 15.56
C VAL A 321 -10.78 -7.14 16.60
N ARG A 322 -9.52 -7.01 17.02
CA ARG A 322 -8.95 -7.88 18.06
C ARG A 322 -9.60 -7.72 19.43
N ALA A 323 -10.01 -6.50 19.80
CA ALA A 323 -10.75 -6.30 21.05
C ALA A 323 -12.13 -6.97 21.00
N ARG A 324 -12.78 -6.97 19.83
CA ARG A 324 -14.10 -7.58 19.63
C ARG A 324 -14.05 -9.11 19.50
N PHE A 325 -12.98 -9.62 18.88
CA PHE A 325 -12.73 -11.03 18.57
C PHE A 325 -11.35 -11.47 19.08
N PRO A 326 -11.15 -11.53 20.41
CA PRO A 326 -9.82 -11.74 21.01
C PRO A 326 -9.19 -13.10 20.69
N GLN A 327 -9.99 -14.07 20.27
CA GLN A 327 -9.57 -15.41 19.89
C GLN A 327 -9.09 -15.53 18.44
N TRP A 328 -9.27 -14.50 17.61
CA TRP A 328 -8.87 -14.57 16.21
C TRP A 328 -7.35 -14.50 16.04
N THR A 329 -6.86 -15.26 15.06
CA THR A 329 -5.47 -15.21 14.63
C THR A 329 -5.21 -13.92 13.84
N PRO A 330 -3.95 -13.47 13.70
CA PRO A 330 -3.60 -12.35 12.84
C PRO A 330 -4.16 -12.47 11.43
N ARG A 331 -4.04 -13.66 10.83
CA ARG A 331 -4.56 -13.93 9.48
C ARG A 331 -6.07 -13.72 9.40
N GLN A 332 -6.84 -14.22 10.37
CA GLN A 332 -8.29 -13.97 10.42
C GLN A 332 -8.64 -12.49 10.57
N VAL A 333 -7.82 -11.71 11.28
CA VAL A 333 -8.00 -10.26 11.40
C VAL A 333 -7.68 -9.55 10.08
N MET A 334 -6.57 -9.90 9.43
CA MET A 334 -6.19 -9.34 8.12
C MET A 334 -7.24 -9.69 7.06
N ASP A 335 -7.60 -10.96 6.94
CA ASP A 335 -8.66 -11.45 6.04
C ASP A 335 -9.99 -10.74 6.28
N ARG A 336 -10.34 -10.50 7.55
CA ARG A 336 -11.55 -9.75 7.89
C ARG A 336 -11.51 -8.35 7.30
N ILE A 337 -10.45 -7.60 7.59
CA ILE A 337 -10.31 -6.21 7.18
C ILE A 337 -10.36 -6.11 5.65
N THR A 338 -9.60 -6.97 4.96
CA THR A 338 -9.54 -7.04 3.51
C THR A 338 -10.90 -7.41 2.90
N ALA A 339 -11.59 -8.43 3.44
CA ALA A 339 -12.86 -8.90 2.90
C ALA A 339 -14.03 -7.92 3.08
N THR A 340 -13.93 -7.00 4.04
CA THR A 340 -14.97 -6.00 4.32
C THR A 340 -14.66 -4.62 3.76
N ALA A 341 -13.51 -4.43 3.12
CA ALA A 341 -13.15 -3.18 2.47
C ALA A 341 -14.10 -2.87 1.29
N HIS A 342 -14.21 -1.59 0.94
CA HIS A 342 -14.99 -1.12 -0.22
C HIS A 342 -14.15 -1.23 -1.50
N PRO A 343 -14.41 -2.21 -2.38
CA PRO A 343 -13.50 -2.55 -3.46
C PRO A 343 -13.46 -1.50 -4.57
N PRO A 344 -12.30 -1.31 -5.23
CA PRO A 344 -12.20 -0.49 -6.42
C PRO A 344 -12.97 -1.13 -7.59
N PRO A 345 -13.20 -0.39 -8.69
CA PRO A 345 -13.68 -0.98 -9.93
C PRO A 345 -12.76 -2.11 -10.38
N GLY A 346 -13.30 -3.34 -10.50
CA GLY A 346 -12.51 -4.54 -10.81
C GLY A 346 -12.18 -5.43 -9.60
N GLY A 347 -12.58 -5.03 -8.38
CA GLY A 347 -12.50 -5.85 -7.17
C GLY A 347 -11.19 -5.72 -6.40
N ARG A 348 -10.05 -5.61 -7.11
CA ARG A 348 -8.73 -5.34 -6.54
C ARG A 348 -7.87 -4.58 -7.55
N ASP A 349 -7.05 -3.64 -7.09
CA ASP A 349 -5.95 -3.06 -7.86
C ASP A 349 -4.67 -2.93 -7.00
N ASP A 350 -3.57 -2.49 -7.61
CA ASP A 350 -2.27 -2.39 -6.92
C ASP A 350 -2.09 -1.07 -6.14
N TYR A 351 -3.07 -0.16 -6.13
CA TYR A 351 -3.02 1.11 -5.40
C TYR A 351 -3.77 1.04 -4.08
N VAL A 352 -4.96 0.43 -4.08
CA VAL A 352 -5.83 0.32 -2.91
C VAL A 352 -6.10 -1.12 -2.48
N GLY A 353 -5.53 -2.12 -3.17
CA GLY A 353 -5.75 -3.52 -2.85
C GLY A 353 -7.23 -3.88 -2.99
N ALA A 354 -7.80 -4.53 -1.97
CA ALA A 354 -9.22 -4.83 -1.86
C ALA A 354 -10.09 -3.60 -1.55
N GLY A 355 -9.49 -2.42 -1.39
CA GLY A 355 -10.18 -1.14 -1.32
C GLY A 355 -10.10 -0.42 0.03
N VAL A 356 -10.96 0.58 0.21
CA VAL A 356 -10.95 1.44 1.40
C VAL A 356 -11.55 0.70 2.59
N VAL A 357 -10.87 0.70 3.73
CA VAL A 357 -11.35 0.00 4.94
C VAL A 357 -12.68 0.55 5.46
N ASP A 358 -13.56 -0.37 5.89
CA ASP A 358 -14.83 -0.05 6.55
C ASP A 358 -14.81 -0.61 7.99
N PRO A 359 -14.59 0.25 9.01
CA PRO A 359 -14.53 -0.20 10.39
C PRO A 359 -15.80 -0.88 10.90
N LEU A 360 -16.97 -0.42 10.47
CA LEU A 360 -18.24 -0.97 10.94
C LEU A 360 -18.48 -2.34 10.34
N ALA A 361 -18.25 -2.50 9.03
CA ALA A 361 -18.37 -3.80 8.36
C ALA A 361 -17.36 -4.81 8.93
N ALA A 362 -16.11 -4.40 9.17
CA ALA A 362 -15.10 -5.27 9.77
C ALA A 362 -15.51 -5.81 11.16
N LEU A 363 -16.26 -5.02 11.93
CA LEU A 363 -16.71 -5.38 13.29
C LEU A 363 -18.05 -6.13 13.33
N THR A 364 -18.85 -6.07 12.26
CA THR A 364 -20.23 -6.59 12.25
C THR A 364 -20.49 -7.68 11.24
N PHE A 365 -19.64 -7.84 10.21
CA PHE A 365 -19.88 -8.82 9.16
C PHE A 365 -20.02 -10.21 9.79
N GLU A 366 -21.09 -10.91 9.47
CA GLU A 366 -21.21 -12.33 9.74
C GLU A 366 -21.02 -13.02 8.40
N PRO A 367 -20.04 -13.92 8.25
CA PRO A 367 -19.99 -14.76 7.06
C PRO A 367 -21.36 -15.43 6.97
N ALA A 368 -22.07 -15.25 5.85
CA ALA A 368 -23.30 -15.99 5.63
C ALA A 368 -22.98 -17.46 5.91
N ALA A 369 -23.67 -18.05 6.91
CA ALA A 369 -23.41 -19.42 7.33
C ALA A 369 -23.27 -20.25 6.05
N THR A 370 -22.09 -20.85 5.87
CA THR A 370 -21.84 -21.80 4.80
C THR A 370 -22.97 -22.80 4.89
N ARG A 371 -23.95 -22.70 3.98
CA ARG A 371 -24.78 -23.85 3.66
C ARG A 371 -23.76 -24.93 3.37
N GLU A 372 -23.70 -25.96 4.22
CA GLU A 372 -22.94 -27.15 3.95
C GLU A 372 -23.28 -27.58 2.52
N GLN A 373 -22.41 -27.28 1.56
CA GLN A 373 -22.40 -27.92 0.26
C GLN A 373 -21.74 -29.28 0.47
N GLY A 374 -22.45 -30.12 1.22
CA GLY A 374 -22.12 -31.52 1.51
C GLY A 374 -23.23 -32.47 1.05
N GLY A 375 -24.02 -32.06 0.05
CA GLY A 375 -24.96 -32.92 -0.66
C GLY A 375 -24.74 -32.79 -2.16
N PRO A 376 -24.73 -33.88 -2.95
CA PRO A 376 -24.61 -33.77 -4.39
C PRO A 376 -25.76 -32.91 -4.91
N ALA A 377 -25.42 -31.89 -5.70
CA ALA A 377 -26.41 -31.09 -6.39
C ALA A 377 -27.37 -32.03 -7.14
N PRO A 378 -28.70 -31.85 -7.05
CA PRO A 378 -29.62 -32.61 -7.88
C PRO A 378 -29.23 -32.37 -9.33
N ALA A 379 -29.05 -33.46 -10.09
CA ALA A 379 -28.68 -33.39 -11.49
C ALA A 379 -29.66 -32.46 -12.22
N GLN A 380 -29.15 -31.33 -12.71
CA GLN A 380 -29.91 -30.52 -13.64
C GLN A 380 -30.09 -31.34 -14.91
N GLU A 381 -31.34 -31.71 -15.21
CA GLU A 381 -31.70 -32.20 -16.53
C GLU A 381 -31.24 -31.17 -17.58
N PRO A 382 -30.63 -31.61 -18.69
CA PRO A 382 -30.19 -30.68 -19.73
C PRO A 382 -31.40 -29.90 -20.24
N ALA A 383 -31.35 -28.58 -20.10
CA ALA A 383 -32.37 -27.69 -20.62
C ALA A 383 -32.49 -27.91 -22.14
N VAL A 384 -33.70 -28.24 -22.59
CA VAL A 384 -34.06 -28.29 -24.01
C VAL A 384 -33.88 -26.89 -24.57
N MET A 385 -32.85 -26.72 -25.41
CA MET A 385 -32.57 -25.47 -26.11
C MET A 385 -33.67 -25.23 -27.14
N LEU A 386 -34.64 -24.37 -26.84
CA LEU A 386 -35.57 -23.85 -27.83
C LEU A 386 -34.81 -22.91 -28.79
N PRO A 387 -35.10 -22.96 -30.10
CA PRO A 387 -34.46 -22.07 -31.07
C PRO A 387 -34.81 -20.61 -30.78
N PRO A 388 -33.87 -19.66 -30.96
CA PRO A 388 -34.12 -18.25 -30.69
C PRO A 388 -35.16 -17.67 -31.65
N GLU A 389 -36.10 -16.88 -31.10
CA GLU A 389 -37.02 -16.07 -31.89
C GLU A 389 -36.26 -14.99 -32.68
N PRO A 390 -36.69 -14.66 -33.92
CA PRO A 390 -36.04 -13.65 -34.73
C PRO A 390 -36.29 -12.24 -34.16
N ALA A 391 -35.23 -11.59 -33.70
CA ALA A 391 -35.26 -10.19 -33.30
C ALA A 391 -35.53 -9.29 -34.51
N SER A 392 -36.68 -8.59 -34.48
CA SER A 392 -37.00 -7.48 -35.36
C SER A 392 -36.27 -6.20 -34.91
N GLY A 393 -35.63 -5.51 -35.85
CA GLY A 393 -35.50 -4.05 -35.80
C GLY A 393 -34.16 -3.44 -35.37
N ALA A 394 -33.32 -3.20 -36.39
CA ALA A 394 -32.55 -1.95 -36.59
C ALA A 394 -31.62 -1.42 -35.49
N ALA A 395 -30.38 -1.95 -35.43
CA ALA A 395 -29.17 -1.16 -35.17
C ALA A 395 -27.92 -2.02 -35.47
N GLY A 396 -27.24 -1.79 -36.60
CA GLY A 396 -26.01 -2.56 -36.88
C GLY A 396 -25.40 -2.46 -38.27
N TRP A 397 -25.83 -1.50 -39.11
CA TRP A 397 -25.29 -1.36 -40.48
C TRP A 397 -24.31 -0.18 -40.65
N GLY A 398 -24.00 0.55 -39.57
CA GLY A 398 -23.13 1.73 -39.60
C GLY A 398 -21.63 1.47 -39.50
N THR A 399 -21.20 0.32 -38.96
CA THR A 399 -19.79 0.07 -38.62
C THR A 399 -19.01 -0.73 -39.68
N THR A 400 -19.69 -1.40 -40.62
CA THR A 400 -19.04 -2.20 -41.68
C THR A 400 -18.81 -1.44 -42.98
N VAL A 401 -19.58 -0.36 -43.24
CA VAL A 401 -19.39 0.52 -44.41
C VAL A 401 -18.27 1.55 -44.17
N ALA A 402 -18.08 2.01 -42.93
CA ALA A 402 -17.04 2.98 -42.57
C ALA A 402 -15.61 2.40 -42.69
N GLY A 403 -15.40 1.15 -42.25
CA GLY A 403 -14.09 0.49 -42.30
C GLY A 403 -13.60 0.17 -43.72
N THR A 404 -14.53 -0.18 -44.63
CA THR A 404 -14.19 -0.50 -46.02
C THR A 404 -13.90 0.76 -46.86
N ALA A 405 -14.57 1.88 -46.58
CA ALA A 405 -14.29 3.16 -47.22
C ALA A 405 -12.91 3.74 -46.85
N LEU A 406 -12.48 3.61 -45.58
CA LEU A 406 -11.16 4.06 -45.10
C LEU A 406 -10.01 3.25 -45.71
N LEU A 407 -10.19 1.95 -45.90
CA LEU A 407 -9.20 1.08 -46.56
C LEU A 407 -9.08 1.37 -48.06
N LEU A 408 -10.18 1.68 -48.75
CA LEU A 408 -10.15 2.06 -50.16
C LEU A 408 -9.54 3.45 -50.38
N ALA A 409 -9.83 4.41 -49.50
CA ALA A 409 -9.25 5.75 -49.57
C ALA A 409 -7.73 5.74 -49.36
N SER A 410 -7.24 4.98 -48.37
CA SER A 410 -5.80 4.82 -48.11
C SER A 410 -5.06 4.11 -49.26
N LEU A 411 -5.68 3.13 -49.91
CA LEU A 411 -5.13 2.50 -51.11
C LEU A 411 -5.03 3.50 -52.28
N LEU A 412 -6.03 4.36 -52.48
CA LEU A 412 -6.04 5.36 -53.55
C LEU A 412 -4.94 6.43 -53.35
N VAL A 413 -4.72 6.86 -52.10
CA VAL A 413 -3.62 7.78 -51.75
C VAL A 413 -2.26 7.14 -52.01
N ALA A 414 -2.07 5.88 -51.65
CA ALA A 414 -0.80 5.17 -51.91
C ALA A 414 -0.51 5.00 -53.41
N VAL A 415 -1.53 4.75 -54.23
CA VAL A 415 -1.38 4.61 -55.68
C VAL A 415 -1.09 5.96 -56.34
N THR A 416 -1.80 7.03 -55.96
CA THR A 416 -1.55 8.38 -56.50
C THR A 416 -0.19 8.93 -56.10
N ALA A 417 0.26 8.69 -54.86
CA ALA A 417 1.61 9.04 -54.41
C ALA A 417 2.71 8.32 -55.22
N ARG A 418 2.54 7.01 -55.49
CA ARG A 418 3.48 6.24 -56.34
C ARG A 418 3.50 6.72 -57.79
N LEU A 419 2.35 7.10 -58.35
CA LEU A 419 2.27 7.64 -59.71
C LEU A 419 2.87 9.05 -59.80
N ALA A 420 2.68 9.89 -58.79
CA ALA A 420 3.29 11.22 -58.70
C ALA A 420 4.82 11.13 -58.55
N ALA A 421 5.33 10.22 -57.72
CA ALA A 421 6.76 9.96 -57.58
C ALA A 421 7.39 9.47 -58.90
N ARG A 422 6.72 8.57 -59.62
CA ARG A 422 7.16 8.12 -60.96
C ARG A 422 7.12 9.22 -62.02
N ARG A 423 6.16 10.15 -61.95
CA ARG A 423 6.10 11.32 -62.85
C ARG A 423 7.16 12.37 -62.54
N ARG A 424 7.52 12.59 -61.27
CA ARG A 424 8.66 13.44 -60.87
C ARG A 424 10.00 12.85 -61.33
N ALA A 425 10.20 11.54 -61.17
CA ALA A 425 11.40 10.86 -61.65
C ALA A 425 11.57 10.94 -63.19
N ARG A 426 10.47 10.98 -63.95
CA ARG A 426 10.50 11.16 -65.43
C ARG A 426 10.67 12.61 -65.89
N ARG A 427 10.34 13.60 -65.05
CA ARG A 427 10.50 15.04 -65.37
C ARG A 427 11.85 15.61 -64.93
N GLY A 428 12.57 14.93 -64.03
CA GLY A 428 13.97 15.25 -63.68
C GLY A 428 15.01 14.79 -64.70
N ALA A 429 14.60 14.10 -65.78
CA ALA A 429 15.48 13.59 -66.84
C ALA A 429 15.44 14.44 -68.13
N ALA A 430 14.84 15.64 -68.10
CA ALA A 430 14.75 16.54 -69.25
C ALA A 430 14.99 18.01 -68.84
N ALA A 431 16.26 18.39 -68.73
CA ALA A 431 16.77 19.75 -68.91
C ALA A 431 18.28 19.69 -69.21
N PRO A 432 18.83 20.63 -70.00
CA PRO A 432 19.80 20.36 -71.06
C PRO A 432 21.26 20.53 -70.63
N ALA A 433 22.18 19.88 -71.35
CA ALA A 433 23.61 20.18 -71.26
C ALA A 433 23.97 21.36 -72.19
N PRO A 434 24.84 22.30 -71.75
CA PRO A 434 25.35 23.39 -72.57
C PRO A 434 26.51 22.92 -73.46
N GLY A 435 26.56 23.43 -74.69
CA GLY A 435 27.62 23.25 -75.67
C GLY A 435 27.36 24.10 -76.89
#